data_AF-A0A952TVU1-F1
#
_entry.id   AF-A0A952TVU1-F1
#
_cell.length_a   1.000
_cell.length_b   1.000
_cell.length_c   1.000
_cell.angle_alpha   90.00
_cell.angle_beta   90.00
_cell.angle_gamma   90.00
#
_symmetry.space_group_name_H-M   'P 1'
#
loop_
_entity.id
_entity.type
_entity.pdbx_description
1 polymer ?
#
loop_
_entity_poly.entity_id
_entity_poly.type
_entity_poly.pdbx_seq_one_letter_code
_entity_poly.pdbx_strand_id
1 'polypeptide(L)'
;MIKRQVNSLLNEGNNEGLIGQQTLDIIDNSLTIINQKLTTVIIISKLNKVVEDDRYVFVYSTSINALIIPKTYLSDEDKDELIKIINDKITS
;
A
#
# COMPACT_ATOMS: atom_id res chain seq x y z
N MET A 1 -19.24 -2.91 -17.36
CA MET A 1 -17.81 -3.28 -17.44
C MET A 1 -17.12 -3.44 -16.08
N ILE A 2 -17.51 -2.72 -15.02
CA ILE A 2 -16.84 -2.74 -13.70
C ILE A 2 -16.86 -4.12 -13.01
N LYS A 3 -17.99 -4.85 -13.05
CA LYS A 3 -18.10 -6.21 -12.47
C LYS A 3 -17.11 -7.22 -13.05
N ARG A 4 -16.65 -7.03 -14.30
CA ARG A 4 -15.79 -8.01 -15.00
C ARG A 4 -14.33 -7.93 -14.56
N GLN A 5 -13.83 -6.73 -14.22
CA GLN A 5 -12.45 -6.54 -13.75
C GLN A 5 -12.30 -7.00 -12.29
N VAL A 6 -13.27 -6.69 -11.43
CA VAL A 6 -13.27 -7.16 -10.03
C VAL A 6 -13.35 -8.68 -9.97
N ASN A 7 -14.19 -9.30 -10.81
CA ASN A 7 -14.26 -10.76 -10.88
C ASN A 7 -13.01 -11.41 -11.47
N SER A 8 -12.24 -10.75 -12.37
CA SER A 8 -10.99 -11.36 -12.86
C SER A 8 -9.92 -11.36 -11.77
N LEU A 9 -9.77 -10.27 -11.02
CA LEU A 9 -8.85 -10.19 -9.88
C LEU A 9 -9.18 -11.24 -8.80
N LEU A 10 -10.47 -11.52 -8.56
CA LEU A 10 -10.90 -12.53 -7.59
C LEU A 10 -10.82 -13.97 -8.13
N ASN A 11 -11.01 -14.17 -9.43
CA ASN A 11 -11.00 -15.50 -10.08
C ASN A 11 -9.61 -15.95 -10.55
N GLU A 12 -8.58 -15.10 -10.46
CA GLU A 12 -7.20 -15.46 -10.84
C GLU A 12 -6.56 -16.48 -9.90
N GLY A 13 -7.20 -16.84 -8.78
CA GLY A 13 -6.84 -18.00 -7.94
C GLY A 13 -5.45 -17.95 -7.30
N ASN A 14 -4.66 -16.92 -7.60
CA ASN A 14 -3.29 -16.69 -7.17
C ASN A 14 -3.19 -15.28 -6.55
N ASN A 15 -3.99 -15.05 -5.51
CA ASN A 15 -3.99 -13.81 -4.73
C ASN A 15 -2.80 -13.72 -3.75
N GLU A 16 -1.84 -14.64 -3.84
CA GLU A 16 -0.62 -14.64 -3.01
C GLU A 16 0.24 -13.37 -3.22
N GLY A 17 0.02 -12.65 -4.33
CA GLY A 17 0.59 -11.33 -4.55
C GLY A 17 -0.01 -10.21 -3.69
N LEU A 18 -1.22 -10.42 -3.16
CA LEU A 18 -2.00 -9.45 -2.36
C LEU A 18 -2.15 -9.90 -0.90
N ILE A 19 -2.04 -11.20 -0.61
CA ILE A 19 -2.26 -11.80 0.71
C ILE A 19 -1.05 -12.67 1.07
N GLY A 20 -0.32 -12.30 2.12
CA GLY A 20 0.89 -12.97 2.60
C GLY A 20 1.77 -12.04 3.44
N GLN A 21 2.91 -12.53 3.93
CA GLN A 21 3.91 -11.65 4.55
C GLN A 21 4.52 -10.75 3.48
N GLN A 22 4.41 -9.44 3.68
CA GLN A 22 4.94 -8.43 2.78
C GLN A 22 5.95 -7.58 3.55
N THR A 23 7.09 -7.31 2.94
CA THR A 23 8.05 -6.31 3.42
C THR A 23 7.76 -5.00 2.70
N LEU A 24 7.69 -3.92 3.45
CA LEU A 24 7.48 -2.58 2.96
C LEU A 24 8.72 -1.75 3.27
N ASP A 25 9.41 -1.32 2.22
CA ASP A 25 10.59 -0.48 2.33
C ASP A 25 10.33 0.87 1.67
N ILE A 26 10.71 1.95 2.35
CA ILE A 26 10.78 3.28 1.76
C ILE A 26 12.23 3.52 1.37
N ILE A 27 12.49 3.60 0.08
CA ILE A 27 13.83 3.87 -0.46
C ILE A 27 13.74 5.12 -1.32
N ASP A 28 14.46 6.16 -0.90
CA ASP A 28 14.52 7.50 -1.49
C ASP A 28 13.15 8.18 -1.68
N ASN A 29 12.48 7.89 -2.79
CA ASN A 29 11.18 8.44 -3.17
C ASN A 29 10.21 7.37 -3.65
N SER A 30 10.47 6.12 -3.28
CA SER A 30 9.68 4.96 -3.70
C SER A 30 9.27 4.11 -2.50
N LEU A 31 8.03 3.64 -2.56
CA LEU A 31 7.48 2.61 -1.71
C LEU A 31 7.67 1.26 -2.42
N THR A 32 8.51 0.42 -1.87
CA THR A 32 8.79 -0.92 -2.40
C THR A 32 8.08 -1.95 -1.54
N ILE A 33 7.20 -2.74 -2.17
CA ILE A 33 6.44 -3.81 -1.54
C ILE A 33 6.98 -5.13 -2.09
N ILE A 34 7.58 -5.93 -1.23
CA ILE A 34 8.19 -7.21 -1.60
C ILE A 34 7.36 -8.32 -0.97
N ASN A 35 6.95 -9.29 -1.77
CA ASN A 35 6.41 -10.56 -1.28
C ASN A 35 7.17 -11.73 -1.93
N GLN A 36 6.77 -12.96 -1.62
CA GLN A 36 7.46 -14.17 -2.10
C GLN A 36 7.46 -14.34 -3.63
N LYS A 37 6.59 -13.63 -4.36
CA LYS A 37 6.37 -13.81 -5.80
C LYS A 37 6.65 -12.56 -6.64
N LEU A 38 6.48 -11.37 -6.07
CA LEU A 38 6.59 -10.11 -6.81
C LEU A 38 7.10 -8.96 -5.95
N THR A 39 7.80 -8.05 -6.62
CA THR A 39 8.21 -6.75 -6.09
C THR A 39 7.40 -5.68 -6.80
N THR A 40 6.69 -4.86 -6.03
CA THR A 40 5.96 -3.70 -6.53
C THR A 40 6.69 -2.44 -6.09
N VAL A 41 7.00 -1.55 -7.04
CA VAL A 41 7.64 -0.25 -6.76
C VAL A 41 6.67 0.86 -7.12
N ILE A 42 6.34 1.70 -6.14
CA ILE A 42 5.42 2.83 -6.31
C ILE A 42 6.17 4.12 -6.00
N ILE A 43 6.16 5.07 -6.95
CA ILE A 43 6.73 6.40 -6.70
C ILE A 43 5.79 7.15 -5.75
N ILE A 44 6.32 7.65 -4.63
CA ILE A 44 5.49 8.23 -3.54
C ILE A 44 4.70 9.45 -4.02
N SER A 45 5.27 10.29 -4.88
CA SER A 45 4.56 11.44 -5.46
C SER A 45 3.40 11.06 -6.40
N LYS A 46 3.28 9.79 -6.78
CA LYS A 46 2.13 9.27 -7.53
C LYS A 46 1.05 8.68 -6.63
N LEU A 47 1.25 8.62 -5.31
CA LEU A 47 0.23 8.23 -4.37
C LEU A 47 -0.84 9.32 -4.29
N ASN A 48 -2.08 8.89 -4.09
CA ASN A 48 -3.23 9.78 -4.03
C ASN A 48 -3.39 10.39 -2.63
N LYS A 49 -3.37 9.54 -1.60
CA LYS A 49 -3.51 9.94 -0.19
C LYS A 49 -3.13 8.81 0.75
N VAL A 50 -2.84 9.17 2.00
CA VAL A 50 -2.78 8.23 3.13
C VAL A 50 -3.92 8.54 4.11
N VAL A 51 -4.57 7.51 4.63
CA VAL A 51 -5.67 7.62 5.61
C VAL A 51 -5.43 6.63 6.74
N GLU A 52 -5.70 7.03 7.97
CA GLU A 52 -5.61 6.19 9.16
C GLU A 52 -7.01 6.00 9.76
N ASP A 53 -7.34 4.78 10.18
CA ASP A 53 -8.50 4.48 11.06
C ASP A 53 -8.01 3.88 12.38
N ASP A 54 -8.88 3.36 13.24
CA ASP A 54 -8.45 2.80 14.54
C ASP A 54 -7.46 1.61 14.44
N ARG A 55 -7.49 0.84 13.35
CA ARG A 55 -6.78 -0.45 13.23
C ARG A 55 -5.82 -0.55 12.06
N TYR A 56 -5.95 0.33 11.07
CA TYR A 56 -5.27 0.24 9.78
C TYR A 56 -4.75 1.60 9.31
N VAL A 57 -3.71 1.54 8.50
CA VAL A 57 -3.25 2.62 7.62
C VAL A 57 -3.52 2.22 6.18
N PHE A 58 -4.14 3.11 5.42
CA PHE A 58 -4.49 2.94 4.03
C PHE A 58 -3.64 3.87 3.16
N VAL A 59 -2.83 3.30 2.29
CA VAL A 59 -2.02 4.07 1.33
C VAL A 59 -2.62 3.89 -0.07
N TYR A 60 -3.30 4.93 -0.56
CA TYR A 60 -3.99 4.89 -1.84
C TYR A 60 -3.05 5.25 -2.99
N SER A 61 -2.89 4.35 -3.96
CA SER A 61 -2.27 4.67 -5.25
C SER A 61 -3.29 5.25 -6.25
N THR A 62 -4.56 4.88 -6.11
CA THR A 62 -5.70 5.43 -6.84
C THR A 62 -6.94 5.42 -5.95
N SER A 63 -8.08 5.95 -6.39
CA SER A 63 -9.34 5.91 -5.63
C SER A 63 -9.87 4.50 -5.34
N ILE A 64 -9.38 3.47 -6.04
CA ILE A 64 -9.86 2.08 -5.94
C ILE A 64 -8.79 1.09 -5.48
N ASN A 65 -7.51 1.51 -5.43
CA ASN A 65 -6.40 0.64 -5.07
C ASN A 65 -5.65 1.23 -3.87
N ALA A 66 -5.68 0.50 -2.76
CA ALA A 66 -5.01 0.87 -1.53
C ALA A 66 -4.18 -0.30 -1.01
N LEU A 67 -2.98 0.00 -0.53
CA LEU A 67 -2.26 -0.88 0.37
C LEU A 67 -2.85 -0.71 1.78
N ILE A 68 -3.19 -1.82 2.41
CA ILE A 68 -3.78 -1.85 3.76
C ILE A 68 -2.73 -2.40 4.70
N ILE A 69 -2.33 -1.61 5.69
CA ILE A 69 -1.30 -1.96 6.66
C ILE A 69 -1.96 -2.02 8.04
N PRO A 70 -2.06 -3.21 8.68
CA PRO A 70 -2.58 -3.31 10.03
C PRO A 70 -1.61 -2.68 11.03
N LYS A 71 -2.12 -1.80 11.89
CA LYS A 71 -1.31 -1.12 12.91
C LYS A 71 -0.68 -2.07 13.93
N THR A 72 -1.22 -3.27 14.09
CA THR A 72 -0.65 -4.30 14.96
C THR A 72 0.78 -4.71 14.56
N TYR A 73 1.20 -4.39 13.33
CA TYR A 73 2.54 -4.66 12.82
C TYR A 73 3.41 -3.40 12.67
N LEU A 74 2.92 -2.23 13.09
CA LEU A 74 3.66 -0.98 13.07
C LEU A 74 3.90 -0.52 14.52
N SER A 75 5.10 -0.04 14.82
CA SER A 75 5.26 0.80 16.01
C SER A 75 4.60 2.16 15.78
N ASP A 76 4.28 2.88 16.85
CA ASP A 76 3.72 4.23 16.73
C ASP A 76 4.69 5.18 15.99
N GLU A 77 6.00 5.02 16.22
CA GLU A 77 7.06 5.77 15.53
C GLU A 77 7.09 5.47 14.03
N ASP A 78 7.10 4.19 13.63
CA ASP A 78 7.12 3.78 12.22
C ASP A 78 5.88 4.28 11.47
N LYS A 79 4.72 4.23 12.13
CA LYS A 79 3.45 4.67 11.58
C LYS A 79 3.46 6.18 11.33
N ASP A 80 3.89 6.96 12.32
CA ASP A 80 3.94 8.42 12.20
C ASP A 80 4.96 8.86 11.15
N GLU A 81 6.11 8.18 11.06
CA GLU A 81 7.12 8.40 10.04
C GLU A 81 6.58 8.09 8.64
N LEU A 82 5.94 6.93 8.45
CA LEU A 82 5.31 6.54 7.19
C LEU A 82 4.31 7.58 6.70
N ILE A 83 3.39 8.02 7.57
CA ILE A 83 2.36 8.99 7.24
C ILE A 83 2.99 10.33 6.87
N LYS A 84 3.98 10.79 7.64
CA LYS A 84 4.69 12.04 7.38
C LYS A 84 5.39 12.02 6.02
N ILE A 85 6.20 10.99 5.74
CA ILE A 85 6.94 10.86 4.48
C ILE A 85 5.99 10.91 3.28
N ILE A 86 4.87 10.19 3.36
CA ILE A 86 3.89 10.14 2.26
C ILE A 86 3.23 11.52 2.07
N ASN A 87 2.77 12.17 3.15
CA ASN A 87 2.10 13.47 3.05
C ASN A 87 3.02 14.59 2.54
N ASP A 88 4.26 14.62 3.00
CA ASP A 88 5.25 15.62 2.57
C ASP A 88 5.51 15.52 1.06
N LYS A 89 5.54 14.30 0.52
CA LYS A 89 5.87 14.01 -0.90
C LYS A 89 4.67 13.99 -1.85
N ILE A 90 3.43 13.85 -1.36
CA ILE A 90 2.21 14.02 -2.17
C ILE A 90 1.94 15.51 -2.43
N THR A 91 2.28 16.37 -1.48
CA THR A 91 2.00 17.82 -1.53
C THR A 91 3.13 18.63 -2.20
N SER A 92 4.30 18.01 -2.40
CA SER A 92 5.47 18.63 -3.07
C SER A 92 5.42 18.46 -4.60
#